data_AF-A0AAE7G5I1-F1
#
_entry.id   AF-A0AAE7G5I1-F1
#
_cell.length_a   1.000
_cell.length_b   1.000
_cell.length_c   1.000
_cell.angle_alpha   90.00
_cell.angle_beta   90.00
_cell.angle_gamma   90.00
#
_symmetry.space_group_name_H-M   'P 1'
#
loop_
_entity.id
_entity.type
_entity.pdbx_description
1 polymer ?
#
loop_
_entity_poly.entity_id
_entity_poly.type
_entity_poly.pdbx_seq_one_letter_code
_entity_poly.pdbx_strand_id
1 'polypeptide(L)'
;MNFTITRKHSRQKILHGFVYVNWKKIKFSSFIISPGDSLYVEKILIDNFFYNCKNFFNFNWLFINYFKNFGIILYFPNKIKFHFSKNALLDIYK
;
A
#
# COMPACT_ATOMS: atom_id res chain seq x y z
N MET A 1 4.76 0.10 1.62
CA MET A 1 3.85 -0.16 0.48
C MET A 1 4.50 0.46 -0.73
N ASN A 2 5.44 -0.28 -1.35
CA ASN A 2 6.51 0.36 -2.13
C ASN A 2 6.37 0.10 -3.64
N PHE A 3 5.13 0.08 -4.16
CA PHE A 3 4.89 0.12 -5.61
C PHE A 3 5.02 1.53 -6.19
N THR A 4 5.18 2.55 -5.34
CA THR A 4 5.22 3.96 -5.72
C THR A 4 6.09 4.77 -4.76
N ILE A 5 6.58 5.90 -5.26
CA ILE A 5 7.48 6.84 -4.57
C ILE A 5 6.82 7.48 -3.32
N THR A 6 5.58 7.95 -3.46
CA THR A 6 4.88 8.69 -2.40
C THR A 6 3.42 8.28 -2.30
N ARG A 7 2.77 8.55 -1.17
CA ARG A 7 1.31 8.34 -0.99
C ARG A 7 0.48 9.10 -2.03
N LYS A 8 0.91 10.30 -2.42
CA LYS A 8 0.27 11.10 -3.48
C LYS A 8 0.30 10.35 -4.82
N HIS A 9 1.45 9.78 -5.17
CA HIS A 9 1.62 8.99 -6.38
C HIS A 9 0.81 7.69 -6.35
N SER A 10 0.77 7.01 -5.20
CA SER A 10 -0.10 5.84 -5.02
C SER A 10 -1.57 6.20 -5.29
N ARG A 11 -2.04 7.30 -4.71
CA ARG A 11 -3.42 7.76 -4.89
C ARG A 11 -3.73 8.08 -6.36
N GLN A 12 -2.82 8.74 -7.06
CA GLN A 12 -2.97 9.03 -8.48
C GLN A 12 -3.11 7.73 -9.29
N LYS A 13 -2.25 6.73 -9.05
CA LYS A 13 -2.36 5.42 -9.72
C LYS A 13 -3.71 4.74 -9.45
N ILE A 14 -4.19 4.79 -8.21
CA ILE A 14 -5.51 4.23 -7.86
C ILE A 14 -6.62 4.97 -8.63
N LEU A 15 -6.64 6.31 -8.62
CA LEU A 15 -7.69 7.09 -9.29
C LEU A 15 -7.71 6.86 -10.82
N HIS A 16 -6.54 6.74 -11.45
CA HIS A 16 -6.44 6.40 -12.87
C HIS A 16 -6.70 4.91 -13.16
N GLY A 17 -6.92 4.09 -12.14
CA GLY A 17 -7.31 2.70 -12.27
C GLY A 17 -6.16 1.73 -12.53
N PHE A 18 -4.91 2.08 -12.24
CA PHE A 18 -3.76 1.17 -12.44
C PHE A 18 -3.61 0.14 -11.32
N VAL A 19 -4.55 0.07 -10.38
CA VAL A 19 -4.50 -0.79 -9.19
C VAL A 19 -5.66 -1.76 -9.19
N TYR A 20 -5.35 -3.01 -8.92
CA TYR A 20 -6.28 -4.12 -8.84
C TYR A 20 -6.21 -4.76 -7.46
N VAL A 21 -7.37 -5.06 -6.90
CA VAL A 21 -7.51 -5.94 -5.73
C VAL A 21 -8.27 -7.17 -6.16
N ASN A 22 -7.70 -8.36 -5.93
CA ASN A 22 -8.33 -9.63 -6.31
C ASN A 22 -8.83 -9.62 -7.76
N TRP A 23 -7.97 -9.15 -8.67
CA TRP A 23 -8.27 -9.00 -10.11
C TRP A 23 -9.38 -8.00 -10.46
N LYS A 24 -9.96 -7.29 -9.48
CA LYS A 24 -10.92 -6.21 -9.72
C LYS A 24 -10.22 -4.86 -9.72
N LYS A 25 -10.49 -4.07 -10.76
CA LYS A 25 -9.95 -2.71 -10.92
C LYS A 25 -10.56 -1.78 -9.89
N ILE A 26 -9.73 -1.04 -9.14
CA ILE A 26 -10.19 -0.04 -8.17
C ILE A 26 -9.89 1.36 -8.69
N LYS A 27 -10.86 2.26 -8.52
CA LYS A 27 -10.75 3.69 -8.89
C LYS A 27 -10.91 4.67 -7.73
N PHE A 28 -10.89 4.18 -6.48
CA PHE A 28 -11.04 5.00 -5.28
C PHE A 28 -10.03 4.62 -4.21
N SER A 29 -9.42 5.61 -3.58
CA SER A 29 -8.31 5.41 -2.65
C SER A 29 -8.72 5.03 -1.23
N SER A 30 -10.00 5.22 -0.88
CA SER A 30 -10.56 4.81 0.41
C SER A 30 -11.00 3.35 0.43
N PHE A 31 -10.61 2.55 -0.57
CA PHE A 31 -10.88 1.12 -0.59
C PHE A 31 -10.21 0.45 0.62
N ILE A 32 -11.03 -0.22 1.43
CA ILE A 32 -10.57 -0.97 2.60
C ILE A 32 -10.17 -2.36 2.14
N ILE A 33 -8.93 -2.74 2.44
CA ILE A 33 -8.36 -4.02 2.04
C ILE A 33 -8.39 -4.95 3.25
N SER A 34 -8.72 -6.22 3.01
CA SER A 34 -8.78 -7.27 4.02
C SER A 34 -7.55 -8.19 3.98
N PRO A 35 -7.24 -8.91 5.06
CA PRO A 35 -6.24 -9.98 5.03
C PRO A 35 -6.64 -11.04 4.00
N GLY A 36 -5.67 -11.53 3.24
CA GLY A 36 -5.88 -12.44 2.11
C GLY A 36 -6.08 -11.73 0.77
N ASP A 37 -6.37 -10.43 0.76
CA ASP A 37 -6.50 -9.69 -0.49
C ASP A 37 -5.15 -9.59 -1.21
N SER A 38 -5.22 -9.87 -2.50
CA SER A 38 -4.13 -9.71 -3.46
C SER A 38 -4.19 -8.32 -4.08
N LEU A 39 -3.04 -7.68 -4.19
CA LEU A 39 -2.84 -6.37 -4.79
C LEU A 39 -1.95 -6.52 -6.02
N TYR A 40 -2.39 -5.96 -7.14
CA TYR A 40 -1.61 -5.87 -8.35
C TYR A 40 -1.58 -4.43 -8.87
N VAL A 41 -0.42 -3.97 -9.29
CA VAL A 41 -0.22 -2.63 -9.85
C VAL A 41 0.34 -2.75 -11.26
N GLU A 42 -0.41 -2.27 -12.24
CA GLU A 42 0.06 -2.25 -13.64
C GLU A 42 1.34 -1.43 -13.79
N LYS A 43 2.29 -1.94 -14.58
CA LYS A 43 3.54 -1.23 -14.89
C LYS A 43 3.26 -0.13 -15.90
N ILE A 44 3.53 1.12 -15.52
CA ILE A 44 3.79 2.21 -16.47
C ILE A 44 5.32 2.32 -16.55
N LEU A 45 5.83 2.30 -17.79
CA LEU A 45 7.21 1.98 -18.20
C LEU A 45 8.37 2.79 -17.57
N ILE A 46 8.16 3.71 -16.63
CA ILE A 46 9.18 4.71 -16.23
C ILE A 46 9.58 4.65 -14.73
N ASP A 47 8.76 4.09 -13.84
CA ASP A 47 9.04 4.17 -12.38
C ASP A 47 10.00 3.10 -11.83
N ASN A 48 10.30 2.06 -12.61
CA ASN A 48 10.87 0.80 -12.08
C ASN A 48 12.36 0.87 -11.71
N PHE A 49 13.15 1.78 -12.28
CA PHE A 49 14.62 1.66 -12.20
C PHE A 49 15.25 2.29 -10.95
N PHE A 50 14.69 3.38 -10.41
CA PHE A 50 15.32 4.11 -9.29
C PHE A 50 14.81 3.71 -7.90
N TYR A 51 13.60 3.12 -7.79
CA TYR A 51 12.96 2.88 -6.48
C TYR A 51 13.15 1.47 -5.91
N ASN A 52 13.53 0.49 -6.74
CA ASN A 52 13.70 -0.91 -6.34
C ASN A 52 14.80 -1.13 -5.28
N CYS A 53 15.71 -0.17 -5.06
CA CYS A 53 16.89 -0.39 -4.22
C CYS A 53 16.88 0.32 -2.85
N LYS A 54 16.05 1.35 -2.61
CA LYS A 54 16.31 2.28 -1.49
C LYS A 54 15.43 2.20 -0.26
N ASN A 55 14.23 1.60 -0.32
CA ASN A 55 13.33 1.56 0.84
C ASN A 55 12.83 0.13 1.07
N PHE A 56 13.60 -0.71 1.74
CA PHE A 56 13.11 -1.99 2.28
C PHE A 56 12.61 -1.79 3.71
N PHE A 57 11.43 -1.19 3.85
CA PHE A 57 10.69 -1.43 5.09
C PHE A 57 10.15 -2.86 5.01
N ASN A 58 10.81 -3.78 5.71
CA ASN A 58 10.29 -5.13 5.88
C ASN A 58 9.06 -5.04 6.78
N PHE A 59 7.88 -5.18 6.16
CA PHE A 59 6.60 -5.19 6.84
C PHE A 59 6.14 -6.64 6.92
N ASN A 60 6.27 -7.27 8.09
CA ASN A 60 5.92 -8.68 8.26
C ASN A 60 4.44 -9.00 7.93
N TRP A 61 3.58 -7.97 7.92
CA TRP A 61 2.15 -8.06 7.61
C TRP A 61 1.81 -7.97 6.11
N LEU A 62 2.80 -7.76 5.24
CA LEU A 62 2.64 -7.68 3.79
C LEU A 62 3.66 -8.55 3.08
N PHE A 63 3.18 -9.44 2.21
CA PHE A 63 4.02 -10.08 1.21
C PHE A 63 4.09 -9.21 -0.03
N ILE A 64 5.28 -8.96 -0.58
CA ILE A 64 5.47 -8.14 -1.80
C ILE A 64 6.46 -8.82 -2.74
N ASN A 65 6.04 -9.03 -3.98
CA ASN A 65 6.89 -9.40 -5.09
C ASN A 65 7.01 -8.21 -6.06
N TYR A 66 8.11 -7.46 -5.93
CA TYR A 66 8.38 -6.27 -6.72
C TYR A 66 8.54 -6.56 -8.21
N PHE A 67 9.15 -7.70 -8.59
CA PHE A 67 9.32 -8.05 -10.00
C PHE A 67 7.99 -8.21 -10.72
N LYS A 68 7.02 -8.81 -10.03
CA LYS A 68 5.66 -9.07 -10.54
C LYS A 68 4.66 -7.96 -10.23
N ASN A 69 5.07 -6.86 -9.58
CA ASN A 69 4.19 -5.80 -9.08
C ASN A 69 2.99 -6.34 -8.28
N PHE A 70 3.23 -7.36 -7.47
CA PHE A 70 2.20 -8.10 -6.79
C PHE A 70 2.44 -8.08 -5.29
N GLY A 71 1.38 -8.03 -4.49
CA GLY A 71 1.46 -8.14 -3.04
C GLY A 71 0.23 -8.80 -2.44
N ILE A 72 0.37 -9.32 -1.23
CA ILE A 72 -0.72 -9.93 -0.46
C ILE A 72 -0.69 -9.34 0.95
N ILE A 73 -1.86 -8.99 1.47
CA ILE A 73 -2.01 -8.64 2.89
C ILE A 73 -2.09 -9.93 3.69
N LEU A 74 -1.11 -10.18 4.56
CA LEU A 74 -1.07 -11.41 5.36
C LEU A 74 -1.96 -11.27 6.61
N TYR A 75 -1.87 -10.13 7.30
CA TYR A 75 -2.64 -9.84 8.51
C TYR A 75 -2.66 -8.32 8.75
N PHE A 76 -3.54 -7.84 9.63
CA PHE A 76 -3.54 -6.43 10.00
C PHE A 76 -2.36 -6.10 10.92
N PRO A 77 -1.74 -4.91 10.80
CA PRO A 77 -0.67 -4.51 11.69
C PRO A 77 -1.19 -4.30 13.12
N ASN A 78 -0.85 -5.21 14.04
CA ASN A 78 -1.28 -5.17 15.45
C ASN A 78 -0.68 -4.01 16.27
N LYS A 79 0.45 -3.45 15.83
CA LYS A 79 1.08 -2.30 16.48
C LYS A 79 1.37 -1.23 15.45
N ILE A 80 0.88 -0.01 15.71
CA ILE A 80 1.35 1.17 15.02
C ILE A 80 2.84 1.27 15.38
N LYS A 81 3.75 1.01 14.42
CA LYS A 81 5.20 1.19 14.62
C LYS A 81 5.58 2.62 15.00
N PHE A 82 4.66 3.56 14.83
CA PHE A 82 4.81 4.97 15.14
C PHE A 82 4.29 5.25 16.55
N HIS A 83 5.06 6.04 17.32
CA HIS A 83 4.67 6.58 18.61
C HIS A 83 3.58 7.66 18.46
N PHE A 84 2.37 7.26 18.05
CA PHE A 84 1.21 8.13 18.16
C PHE A 84 0.49 7.84 19.47
N SER A 85 0.30 8.87 20.30
CA SER A 85 -0.53 8.77 21.49
C SER A 85 -1.99 8.60 21.06
N LYS A 86 -2.46 7.35 21.06
CA LYS A 86 -3.87 7.03 20.77
C LYS A 86 -4.82 7.85 21.65
N ASN A 87 -4.44 8.07 22.90
CA ASN A 87 -5.23 8.83 23.87
C ASN A 87 -5.40 10.30 23.46
N ALA A 88 -4.31 10.98 23.05
CA ALA A 88 -4.40 12.38 22.61
C ALA A 88 -5.28 12.55 21.36
N LEU A 89 -5.29 11.56 20.46
CA LEU A 89 -6.23 11.56 19.33
C LEU A 89 -7.68 11.39 19.81
N LEU A 90 -7.95 10.46 20.73
CA LEU A 90 -9.29 10.24 21.27
C LEU A 90 -9.84 11.47 22.00
N ASP A 91 -8.97 12.23 22.67
CA ASP A 91 -9.36 13.44 23.40
C ASP A 91 -9.78 14.59 22.46
N ILE A 92 -9.29 14.63 21.21
CA ILE A 92 -9.69 15.64 20.20
C ILE A 92 -11.10 15.37 19.66
N TYR A 93 -11.54 14.12 19.63
CA TYR A 93 -12.82 13.70 19.05
C TYR A 93 -13.91 13.42 20.10
N LYS A 94 -13.65 13.67 21.39
CA LYS A 94 -14.65 13.68 22.47
C LYS A 94 -15.35 15.02 22.53
#